data_AF-A0A5C5XQ34-F1
#
_entry.id   AF-A0A5C5XQ34-F1
#
_cell.length_a   1.000
_cell.length_b   1.000
_cell.length_c   1.000
_cell.angle_alpha   90.00
_cell.angle_beta   90.00
_cell.angle_gamma   90.00
#
_symmetry.space_group_name_H-M   'P 1'
#
loop_
_entity.id
_entity.type
_entity.pdbx_description
1 polymer ?
#
loop_
_entity_poly.entity_id
_entity_poly.type
_entity_poly.pdbx_seq_one_letter_code
_entity_poly.pdbx_strand_id
1 'polypeptide(L)'
;MRLPEAKIKEAILHPELDLRKKAVRYFSWLHSSDTSVMPLVIQAVEKFGKDDAYQLIGACRHIDQTADTIDWIIDELNQDQSDQYENYTFNLSNLLLKADLTLLLPRESDIFETKYFLPQLQSSLRDRLHMLSWDEETCWQNLESFCEEAKNKNQINEVNLNYGKRIVEALARTGTSIEEKVEKLLRQKIDDYSSHPMKWMEPLLIRLAGQAQLESLTPLILDKLAEDCDDLVNEACAEALTRIGTPGVLEAVSETYPHAPHHFRIYASEPLEYIRSDLAVEKCLHLLEQEKERGIQIVLATALLSQFATEGIEAARKLLIGHELDFESRGLRNNLVDTCRIMEEWFPEYDKWKMDEKVEREEHQKRVKELEDDPAGLIKFALEKLTGKSTTTQTEPDTPVFPNTPSKIERKQKVGRNDPCPCGSGIKYKKCCLNQLGNDPLLN
;
A
#
# COMPACT_ATOMS: atom_id res chain seq x y z
N MET A 1 21.03 9.19 16.76
CA MET A 1 19.95 9.82 17.55
C MET A 1 18.83 10.20 16.61
N ARG A 2 17.57 9.95 17.00
CA ARG A 2 16.42 10.25 16.16
C ARG A 2 16.02 11.73 16.21
N LEU A 3 15.58 12.27 15.08
CA LEU A 3 15.04 13.63 15.00
C LEU A 3 13.77 13.73 15.86
N PRO A 4 13.63 14.74 16.74
CA PRO A 4 12.41 14.92 17.54
C PRO A 4 11.18 15.11 16.64
N GLU A 5 10.05 14.52 17.03
CA GLU A 5 8.81 14.59 16.24
C GLU A 5 8.32 16.02 16.00
N ALA A 6 8.56 16.93 16.95
CA ALA A 6 8.26 18.35 16.78
C ALA A 6 8.96 18.95 15.54
N LYS A 7 10.20 18.54 15.25
CA LYS A 7 10.94 18.96 14.05
C LYS A 7 10.39 18.33 12.78
N ILE A 8 9.96 17.07 12.84
CA ILE A 8 9.29 16.42 11.70
C ILE A 8 7.96 17.12 11.40
N LYS A 9 7.20 17.54 12.42
CA LYS A 9 5.96 18.32 12.25
C LYS A 9 6.20 19.67 11.58
N GLU A 10 7.27 20.38 11.92
CA GLU A 10 7.64 21.64 11.25
C GLU A 10 7.77 21.43 9.72
N ALA A 11 8.28 20.28 9.29
CA ALA A 11 8.44 19.94 7.87
C ALA A 11 7.10 19.70 7.11
N ILE A 12 5.98 19.53 7.80
CA ILE A 12 4.64 19.47 7.17
C ILE A 12 4.30 20.82 6.50
N LEU A 13 4.87 21.93 6.98
CA LEU A 13 4.68 23.26 6.42
C LEU A 13 5.82 23.69 5.47
N HIS A 14 6.70 22.76 5.11
CA HIS A 14 7.84 23.01 4.22
C HIS A 14 7.37 23.46 2.82
N PRO A 15 8.06 24.39 2.12
CA PRO A 15 7.66 24.84 0.78
C PRO A 15 7.63 23.74 -0.30
N GLU A 16 8.52 22.75 -0.21
CA GLU A 16 8.58 21.61 -1.12
C GLU A 16 7.55 20.52 -0.73
N LEU A 17 6.69 20.12 -1.68
CA LEU A 17 5.62 19.13 -1.48
C LEU A 17 6.13 17.75 -1.03
N ASP A 18 7.23 17.27 -1.60
CA ASP A 18 7.75 15.94 -1.28
C ASP A 18 8.22 15.85 0.17
N LEU A 19 8.78 16.93 0.71
CA LEU A 19 9.15 17.02 2.13
C LEU A 19 7.91 17.05 3.04
N ARG A 20 6.85 17.76 2.64
CA ARG A 20 5.56 17.71 3.37
C ARG A 20 5.00 16.29 3.41
N LYS A 21 4.99 15.59 2.27
CA LYS A 21 4.49 14.21 2.16
C LYS A 21 5.32 13.25 3.01
N LYS A 22 6.64 13.37 2.98
CA LYS A 22 7.53 12.54 3.80
C LYS A 22 7.31 12.78 5.29
N ALA A 23 7.16 14.04 5.70
CA ALA A 23 6.86 14.42 7.08
C ALA A 23 5.50 13.86 7.53
N VAL A 24 4.45 13.94 6.71
CA VAL A 24 3.14 13.36 7.03
C VAL A 24 3.20 11.83 7.13
N ARG A 25 3.85 11.16 6.17
CA ARG A 25 4.02 9.69 6.16
C ARG A 25 4.68 9.14 7.42
N TYR A 26 5.52 9.93 8.09
CA TYR A 26 6.08 9.55 9.37
C TYR A 26 4.99 9.20 10.41
N PHE A 27 3.89 9.95 10.40
CA PHE A 27 2.75 9.78 11.32
C PHE A 27 1.66 8.84 10.80
N SER A 28 1.61 8.57 9.49
CA SER A 28 0.48 7.89 8.82
C SER A 28 0.33 6.39 9.02
N TRP A 29 1.24 5.69 9.71
CA TRP A 29 1.20 4.22 9.84
C TRP A 29 1.36 3.72 11.27
N LEU A 30 1.64 4.64 12.19
CA LEU A 30 1.38 4.45 13.59
C LEU A 30 -0.12 4.73 13.77
N HIS A 31 -0.84 3.93 14.55
CA HIS A 31 -2.06 4.45 15.20
C HIS A 31 -1.62 5.48 16.25
N SER A 32 -1.06 6.58 15.75
CA SER A 32 -0.62 7.71 16.55
C SER A 32 -1.88 8.47 16.93
N SER A 33 -2.15 8.51 18.23
CA SER A 33 -3.18 9.36 18.82
C SER A 33 -2.84 10.85 18.76
N ASP A 34 -1.84 11.22 17.96
CA ASP A 34 -1.39 12.58 17.77
C ASP A 34 -2.30 13.36 16.82
N THR A 35 -3.35 13.90 17.40
CA THR A 35 -4.33 14.73 16.70
C THR A 35 -3.77 16.10 16.26
N SER A 36 -2.51 16.43 16.56
CA SER A 36 -1.91 17.71 16.15
C SER A 36 -1.39 17.72 14.70
N VAL A 37 -1.30 16.55 14.05
CA VAL A 37 -0.77 16.42 12.69
C VAL A 37 -1.75 16.96 11.63
N MET A 38 -3.03 16.58 11.72
CA MET A 38 -4.02 17.00 10.72
C MET A 38 -4.23 18.53 10.67
N PRO A 39 -4.26 19.28 11.79
CA PRO A 39 -4.26 20.75 11.74
C PRO A 39 -3.10 21.36 10.95
N LEU A 40 -1.89 20.79 11.03
CA LEU A 40 -0.74 21.24 10.24
C LEU A 40 -0.91 20.93 8.75
N VAL A 41 -1.55 19.80 8.42
CA VAL A 41 -1.90 19.44 7.04
C VAL A 41 -2.92 20.42 6.48
N ILE A 42 -3.97 20.75 7.22
CA ILE A 42 -4.96 21.77 6.84
C ILE A 42 -4.27 23.10 6.58
N GLN A 43 -3.43 23.56 7.50
CA GLN A 43 -2.65 24.78 7.35
C GLN A 43 -1.75 24.74 6.09
N ALA A 44 -1.16 23.60 5.76
CA ALA A 44 -0.37 23.45 4.53
C ALA A 44 -1.26 23.60 3.27
N VAL A 45 -2.44 22.99 3.25
CA VAL A 45 -3.39 23.12 2.13
C VAL A 45 -3.85 24.58 1.96
N GLU A 46 -4.18 25.26 3.05
CA GLU A 46 -4.58 26.68 3.02
C GLU A 46 -3.44 27.58 2.52
N LYS A 47 -2.20 27.29 2.92
CA LYS A 47 -1.02 28.09 2.57
C LYS A 47 -0.55 27.88 1.13
N PHE A 48 -0.55 26.64 0.65
CA PHE A 48 0.06 26.27 -0.63
C PHE A 48 -0.96 26.01 -1.75
N GLY A 49 -2.25 25.98 -1.44
CA GLY A 49 -3.32 25.75 -2.39
C GLY A 49 -3.70 24.28 -2.55
N LYS A 50 -4.76 24.04 -3.33
CA LYS A 50 -5.43 22.74 -3.44
C LYS A 50 -4.96 21.87 -4.62
N ASP A 51 -4.23 22.44 -5.58
CA ASP A 51 -3.82 21.77 -6.82
C ASP A 51 -3.11 20.43 -6.55
N ASP A 52 -2.18 20.41 -5.60
CA ASP A 52 -1.43 19.21 -5.19
C ASP A 52 -1.85 18.66 -3.81
N ALA A 53 -2.88 19.25 -3.19
CA ALA A 53 -3.27 18.92 -1.82
C ALA A 53 -3.70 17.46 -1.67
N TYR A 54 -4.23 16.84 -2.73
CA TYR A 54 -4.64 15.43 -2.71
C TYR A 54 -3.51 14.48 -2.32
N GLN A 55 -2.26 14.80 -2.66
CA GLN A 55 -1.12 13.96 -2.31
C GLN A 55 -0.86 13.99 -0.80
N LEU A 56 -1.11 15.14 -0.17
CA LEU A 56 -0.96 15.33 1.27
C LEU A 56 -2.15 14.72 2.03
N ILE A 57 -3.38 15.05 1.63
CA ILE A 57 -4.62 14.50 2.21
C ILE A 57 -4.66 12.97 2.06
N GLY A 58 -4.25 12.44 0.91
CA GLY A 58 -4.17 11.00 0.67
C GLY A 58 -3.18 10.28 1.58
N ALA A 59 -2.13 10.96 2.04
CA ALA A 59 -1.21 10.41 3.04
C ALA A 59 -1.79 10.39 4.45
N CYS A 60 -2.90 11.10 4.72
CA CYS A 60 -3.47 11.23 6.07
C CYS A 60 -4.49 10.14 6.43
N ARG A 61 -4.65 9.08 5.62
CA ARG A 61 -5.73 8.08 5.76
C ARG A 61 -5.78 7.33 7.09
N HIS A 62 -4.68 7.27 7.82
CA HIS A 62 -4.63 6.66 9.15
C HIS A 62 -4.15 7.63 10.23
N ILE A 63 -4.22 8.94 9.94
CA ILE A 63 -3.97 9.97 10.94
C ILE A 63 -5.29 10.23 11.67
N ASP A 64 -5.22 10.22 13.00
CA ASP A 64 -6.38 10.47 13.85
C ASP A 64 -6.98 11.86 13.60
N GLN A 65 -8.31 11.88 13.56
CA GLN A 65 -9.10 13.07 13.30
C GLN A 65 -9.64 13.63 14.61
N THR A 66 -10.04 14.89 14.59
CA THR A 66 -10.78 15.55 15.67
C THR A 66 -12.15 15.99 15.15
N ALA A 67 -13.04 16.40 16.04
CA ALA A 67 -14.30 17.02 15.66
C ALA A 67 -14.09 18.16 14.63
N ASP A 68 -13.15 19.06 14.91
CA ASP A 68 -12.84 20.21 14.07
C ASP A 68 -12.28 19.81 12.70
N THR A 69 -11.46 18.76 12.63
CA THR A 69 -10.93 18.30 11.32
C THR A 69 -11.99 17.58 10.50
N ILE A 70 -12.94 16.88 11.14
CA ILE A 70 -14.11 16.32 10.45
C ILE A 70 -15.01 17.44 9.91
N ASP A 71 -15.27 18.47 10.71
CA ASP A 71 -16.05 19.64 10.27
C ASP A 71 -15.38 20.32 9.07
N TRP A 72 -14.06 20.51 9.10
CA TRP A 72 -13.29 21.03 7.98
C TRP A 72 -13.41 20.14 6.72
N ILE A 73 -13.34 18.81 6.86
CA ILE A 73 -13.50 17.89 5.72
C ILE A 73 -14.90 18.00 5.11
N ILE A 74 -15.95 18.08 5.94
CA ILE A 74 -17.34 18.24 5.50
C ILE A 74 -17.50 19.57 4.75
N ASP A 75 -16.98 20.66 5.29
CA ASP A 75 -17.00 21.98 4.66
C ASP A 75 -16.30 21.97 3.30
N GLU A 76 -15.11 21.35 3.22
CA GLU A 76 -14.36 21.21 1.98
C GLU A 76 -15.12 20.38 0.93
N LEU A 77 -15.80 19.30 1.34
CA LEU A 77 -16.64 18.50 0.44
C LEU A 77 -17.92 19.23 -0.01
N ASN A 78 -18.28 20.35 0.60
CA ASN A 78 -19.42 21.18 0.21
C ASN A 78 -19.05 22.39 -0.66
N GLN A 79 -17.77 22.75 -0.74
CA GLN A 79 -17.32 23.86 -1.59
C GLN A 79 -17.57 23.56 -3.07
N ASP A 80 -18.10 24.53 -3.81
CA ASP A 80 -18.58 24.34 -5.19
C ASP A 80 -17.53 23.87 -6.20
N GLN A 81 -16.24 24.07 -5.92
CA GLN A 81 -15.14 23.80 -6.85
C GLN A 81 -14.26 22.62 -6.39
N SER A 82 -14.62 21.92 -5.32
CA SER A 82 -13.75 20.88 -4.75
C SER A 82 -13.50 19.70 -5.68
N ASP A 83 -14.43 19.39 -6.58
CA ASP A 83 -14.30 18.34 -7.60
C ASP A 83 -13.36 18.71 -8.76
N GLN A 84 -12.92 19.96 -8.85
CA GLN A 84 -11.99 20.41 -9.89
C GLN A 84 -10.54 20.00 -9.60
N TYR A 85 -10.22 19.71 -8.34
CA TYR A 85 -8.88 19.32 -7.92
C TYR A 85 -8.71 17.80 -8.02
N GLU A 86 -7.60 17.38 -8.64
CA GLU A 86 -7.29 15.97 -8.87
C GLU A 86 -7.41 15.17 -7.56
N ASN A 87 -8.24 14.12 -7.54
CA ASN A 87 -8.38 13.19 -6.42
C ASN A 87 -8.65 13.83 -5.03
N TYR A 88 -9.01 15.12 -4.97
CA TYR A 88 -9.11 15.84 -3.71
C TYR A 88 -10.32 15.38 -2.89
N THR A 89 -11.52 15.46 -3.49
CA THR A 89 -12.77 14.94 -2.89
C THR A 89 -12.71 13.43 -2.63
N PHE A 90 -11.98 12.70 -3.49
CA PHE A 90 -11.74 11.27 -3.29
C PHE A 90 -10.95 11.01 -2.00
N ASN A 91 -9.84 11.71 -1.78
CA ASN A 91 -9.05 11.51 -0.57
C ASN A 91 -9.77 12.04 0.68
N LEU A 92 -10.47 13.17 0.60
CA LEU A 92 -11.31 13.68 1.70
C LEU A 92 -12.41 12.68 2.10
N SER A 93 -13.11 12.09 1.13
CA SER A 93 -14.12 11.06 1.39
C SER A 93 -13.52 9.81 2.04
N ASN A 94 -12.30 9.44 1.66
CA ASN A 94 -11.58 8.33 2.31
C ASN A 94 -11.16 8.67 3.75
N LEU A 95 -10.82 9.93 4.05
CA LEU A 95 -10.56 10.35 5.43
C LEU A 95 -11.80 10.16 6.31
N LEU A 96 -12.98 10.60 5.84
CA LEU A 96 -14.25 10.34 6.55
C LEU A 96 -14.50 8.83 6.72
N LEU A 97 -14.25 8.03 5.68
CA LEU A 97 -14.44 6.58 5.75
C LEU A 97 -13.49 5.90 6.73
N LYS A 98 -12.36 6.50 7.10
CA LYS A 98 -11.37 5.91 8.02
C LYS A 98 -11.40 6.49 9.43
N ALA A 99 -12.00 7.66 9.60
CA ALA A 99 -12.10 8.33 10.89
C ALA A 99 -12.85 7.50 11.95
N ASP A 100 -12.57 7.81 13.21
CA ASP A 100 -13.22 7.24 14.39
C ASP A 100 -14.74 7.46 14.32
N LEU A 101 -15.50 6.38 14.51
CA LEU A 101 -16.95 6.38 14.38
C LEU A 101 -17.64 7.25 15.44
N THR A 102 -17.02 7.49 16.59
CA THR A 102 -17.53 8.40 17.63
C THR A 102 -17.55 9.86 17.16
N LEU A 103 -16.68 10.24 16.21
CA LEU A 103 -16.65 11.57 15.61
C LEU A 103 -17.66 11.71 14.46
N LEU A 104 -17.92 10.61 13.76
CA LEU A 104 -18.80 10.56 12.60
C LEU A 104 -20.28 10.44 12.99
N LEU A 105 -20.60 9.68 14.03
CA LEU A 105 -21.98 9.41 14.44
C LEU A 105 -22.81 10.69 14.69
N PRO A 106 -22.29 11.73 15.38
CA PRO A 106 -23.03 12.98 15.56
C PRO A 106 -23.25 13.78 14.26
N ARG A 107 -22.49 13.48 13.20
CA ARG A 107 -22.45 14.20 11.91
C ARG A 107 -22.97 13.34 10.75
N GLU A 108 -23.66 12.23 11.05
CA GLU A 108 -24.06 11.25 10.06
C GLU A 108 -24.84 11.90 8.91
N SER A 109 -25.88 12.67 9.25
CA SER A 109 -26.70 13.39 8.26
C SER A 109 -25.86 14.36 7.43
N ASP A 110 -25.04 15.19 8.09
CA ASP A 110 -24.21 16.19 7.41
C ASP A 110 -23.25 15.53 6.41
N ILE A 111 -22.62 14.40 6.78
CA ILE A 111 -21.72 13.64 5.91
C ILE A 111 -22.46 13.12 4.68
N PHE A 112 -23.63 12.49 4.85
CA PHE A 112 -24.39 11.92 3.75
C PHE A 112 -25.04 12.98 2.84
N GLU A 113 -25.26 14.19 3.37
CA GLU A 113 -25.81 15.31 2.63
C GLU A 113 -24.74 16.15 1.93
N THR A 114 -23.44 15.89 2.18
CA THR A 114 -22.37 16.63 1.50
C THR A 114 -22.42 16.48 -0.02
N LYS A 115 -22.07 17.55 -0.73
CA LYS A 115 -22.13 17.64 -2.19
C LYS A 115 -21.23 16.62 -2.90
N TYR A 116 -20.01 16.44 -2.38
CA TYR A 116 -18.98 15.63 -3.05
C TYR A 116 -18.53 14.38 -2.28
N PHE A 117 -19.25 13.95 -1.23
CA PHE A 117 -18.97 12.64 -0.64
C PHE A 117 -19.29 11.52 -1.62
N LEU A 118 -18.31 10.64 -1.82
CA LEU A 118 -18.36 9.63 -2.87
C LEU A 118 -19.52 8.64 -2.69
N PRO A 119 -20.44 8.52 -3.68
CA PRO A 119 -21.58 7.61 -3.59
C PRO A 119 -21.17 6.15 -3.34
N GLN A 120 -20.07 5.70 -3.94
CA GLN A 120 -19.56 4.34 -3.77
C GLN A 120 -19.05 4.03 -2.34
N LEU A 121 -18.77 5.06 -1.52
CA LEU A 121 -18.32 4.88 -0.14
C LEU A 121 -19.49 4.94 0.87
N GLN A 122 -20.68 5.39 0.45
CA GLN A 122 -21.83 5.53 1.34
C GLN A 122 -22.25 4.20 1.98
N SER A 123 -22.29 3.11 1.20
CA SER A 123 -22.61 1.79 1.75
C SER A 123 -21.58 1.33 2.77
N SER A 124 -20.29 1.57 2.50
CA SER A 124 -19.22 1.21 3.41
C SER A 124 -19.27 2.01 4.72
N LEU A 125 -19.63 3.29 4.68
CA LEU A 125 -19.82 4.09 5.89
C LEU A 125 -21.05 3.64 6.69
N ARG A 126 -22.18 3.35 6.00
CA ARG A 126 -23.38 2.78 6.65
C ARG A 126 -23.07 1.46 7.33
N ASP A 127 -22.32 0.57 6.69
CA ASP A 127 -21.88 -0.69 7.28
C ASP A 127 -21.11 -0.43 8.59
N ARG A 128 -20.10 0.46 8.58
CA ARG A 128 -19.30 0.78 9.77
C ARG A 128 -20.17 1.34 10.90
N LEU A 129 -21.07 2.28 10.60
CA LEU A 129 -21.98 2.87 11.59
C LEU A 129 -22.95 1.83 12.14
N HIS A 130 -23.53 0.98 11.31
CA HIS A 130 -24.42 -0.10 11.75
C HIS A 130 -23.69 -1.12 12.63
N MET A 131 -22.44 -1.44 12.29
CA MET A 131 -21.61 -2.35 13.08
C MET A 131 -21.24 -1.79 14.46
N LEU A 132 -21.45 -0.50 14.76
CA LEU A 132 -21.32 0.03 16.14
C LEU A 132 -22.23 -0.66 17.14
N SER A 133 -23.41 -1.13 16.71
CA SER A 133 -24.36 -1.79 17.60
C SER A 133 -24.15 -3.30 17.69
N TRP A 134 -23.16 -3.86 17.01
CA TRP A 134 -22.89 -5.30 17.03
C TRP A 134 -22.13 -5.68 18.29
N ASP A 135 -22.54 -6.78 18.91
CA ASP A 135 -21.78 -7.44 19.96
C ASP A 135 -20.76 -8.43 19.37
N GLU A 136 -19.92 -9.00 20.24
CA GLU A 136 -18.87 -9.94 19.86
C GLU A 136 -19.42 -11.15 19.10
N GLU A 137 -20.54 -11.72 19.56
CA GLU A 137 -21.17 -12.89 18.96
C GLU A 137 -21.67 -12.58 17.54
N THR A 138 -22.34 -11.43 17.36
CA THR A 138 -22.83 -10.99 16.05
C THR A 138 -21.68 -10.79 15.07
N CYS A 139 -20.58 -10.16 15.51
CA CYS A 139 -19.39 -9.97 14.69
C CYS A 139 -18.80 -11.31 14.24
N TRP A 140 -18.64 -12.28 15.14
CA TRP A 140 -18.14 -13.62 14.79
C TRP A 140 -19.04 -14.34 13.80
N GLN A 141 -20.35 -14.38 14.04
CA GLN A 141 -21.30 -15.04 13.15
C GLN A 141 -21.25 -14.46 11.72
N ASN A 142 -21.16 -13.13 11.60
CA ASN A 142 -21.06 -12.47 10.30
C ASN A 142 -19.71 -12.71 9.62
N LEU A 143 -18.61 -12.75 10.38
CA LEU A 143 -17.28 -13.05 9.84
C LEU A 143 -17.20 -14.49 9.32
N GLU A 144 -17.76 -15.44 10.07
CA GLU A 144 -17.86 -16.85 9.70
C GLU A 144 -18.74 -17.03 8.44
N SER A 145 -19.91 -16.39 8.38
CA SER A 145 -20.79 -16.40 7.20
C SER A 145 -20.09 -15.83 5.96
N PHE A 146 -19.41 -14.69 6.11
CA PHE A 146 -18.65 -14.07 5.03
C PHE A 146 -17.58 -15.01 4.44
N CYS A 147 -16.82 -15.69 5.31
CA CYS A 147 -15.77 -16.61 4.87
C CYS A 147 -16.37 -17.87 4.21
N GLU A 148 -17.48 -18.37 4.74
CA GLU A 148 -18.20 -19.52 4.19
C GLU A 148 -18.77 -19.24 2.79
N GLU A 149 -19.36 -18.07 2.58
CA GLU A 149 -19.85 -17.63 1.27
C GLU A 149 -18.71 -17.44 0.25
N ALA A 150 -17.56 -16.95 0.72
CA ALA A 150 -16.40 -16.67 -0.12
C ALA A 150 -15.53 -17.91 -0.42
N LYS A 151 -15.72 -19.04 0.27
CA LYS A 151 -14.76 -20.17 0.25
C LYS A 151 -14.43 -20.72 -1.14
N ASN A 152 -15.36 -20.66 -2.10
CA ASN A 152 -15.16 -21.14 -3.47
C ASN A 152 -14.64 -20.06 -4.45
N LYS A 153 -14.40 -18.85 -3.96
CA LYS A 153 -13.84 -17.73 -4.76
C LYS A 153 -12.33 -17.83 -4.79
N ASN A 154 -11.73 -17.59 -5.95
CA ASN A 154 -10.28 -17.76 -6.14
C ASN A 154 -9.55 -16.45 -6.40
N GLN A 155 -10.29 -15.38 -6.69
CA GLN A 155 -9.71 -14.07 -6.93
C GLN A 155 -10.20 -13.08 -5.86
N ILE A 156 -9.29 -12.25 -5.38
CA ILE A 156 -9.59 -11.22 -4.36
C ILE A 156 -10.71 -10.27 -4.83
N ASN A 157 -10.77 -9.96 -6.12
CA ASN A 157 -11.79 -9.10 -6.72
C ASN A 157 -13.20 -9.71 -6.75
N GLU A 158 -13.34 -11.02 -6.53
CA GLU A 158 -14.64 -11.71 -6.44
C GLU A 158 -15.26 -11.60 -5.05
N VAL A 159 -14.48 -11.12 -4.06
CA VAL A 159 -14.85 -11.06 -2.65
C VAL A 159 -14.81 -9.61 -2.19
N ASN A 160 -15.85 -9.17 -1.47
CA ASN A 160 -15.82 -7.86 -0.82
C ASN A 160 -14.96 -7.92 0.45
N LEU A 161 -13.65 -8.07 0.29
CA LEU A 161 -12.73 -8.20 1.43
C LEU A 161 -12.84 -7.00 2.38
N ASN A 162 -13.08 -5.80 1.85
CA ASN A 162 -13.30 -4.59 2.64
C ASN A 162 -14.47 -4.71 3.63
N TYR A 163 -15.52 -5.47 3.29
CA TYR A 163 -16.60 -5.78 4.24
C TYR A 163 -16.10 -6.67 5.38
N GLY A 164 -15.36 -7.75 5.07
CA GLY A 164 -14.69 -8.57 6.09
C GLY A 164 -13.73 -7.76 6.98
N LYS A 165 -12.98 -6.83 6.39
CA LYS A 165 -12.09 -5.91 7.13
C LYS A 165 -12.86 -4.99 8.10
N ARG A 166 -14.09 -4.58 7.77
CA ARG A 166 -14.97 -3.79 8.66
C ARG A 166 -15.54 -4.63 9.81
N ILE A 167 -15.87 -5.91 9.57
CA ILE A 167 -16.27 -6.82 10.65
C ILE A 167 -15.11 -7.03 11.62
N VAL A 168 -13.89 -7.20 11.11
CA VAL A 168 -12.66 -7.28 11.92
C VAL A 168 -12.45 -6.01 12.75
N GLU A 169 -12.63 -4.83 12.16
CA GLU A 169 -12.59 -3.55 12.87
C GLU A 169 -13.63 -3.50 14.00
N ALA A 170 -14.85 -3.96 13.73
CA ALA A 170 -15.93 -3.99 14.71
C ALA A 170 -15.62 -4.93 15.89
N LEU A 171 -15.02 -6.09 15.59
CA LEU A 171 -14.65 -7.13 16.55
C LEU A 171 -13.43 -6.72 17.40
N ALA A 172 -12.44 -6.04 16.82
CA ALA A 172 -11.25 -5.59 17.54
C ALA A 172 -11.57 -4.68 18.74
N ARG A 173 -12.72 -3.99 18.73
CA ARG A 173 -13.18 -3.12 19.83
C ARG A 173 -13.53 -3.88 21.11
N THR A 174 -13.76 -5.19 21.04
CA THR A 174 -14.04 -5.99 22.24
C THR A 174 -12.77 -6.27 23.06
N GLY A 175 -11.60 -5.91 22.54
CA GLY A 175 -10.31 -6.02 23.22
C GLY A 175 -9.79 -7.45 23.25
N THR A 176 -9.18 -7.86 24.36
CA THR A 176 -8.45 -9.14 24.47
C THR A 176 -9.33 -10.37 24.69
N SER A 177 -10.67 -10.22 24.83
CA SER A 177 -11.59 -11.36 25.04
C SER A 177 -11.54 -12.39 23.90
N ILE A 178 -11.18 -11.94 22.70
CA ILE A 178 -11.14 -12.74 21.47
C ILE A 178 -9.87 -13.57 21.32
N GLU A 179 -8.83 -13.32 22.14
CA GLU A 179 -7.48 -13.85 21.93
C GLU A 179 -7.44 -15.38 21.88
N GLU A 180 -8.08 -16.06 22.83
CA GLU A 180 -8.13 -17.53 22.88
C GLU A 180 -8.79 -18.10 21.61
N LYS A 181 -9.86 -17.46 21.12
CA LYS A 181 -10.55 -17.90 19.89
C LYS A 181 -9.68 -17.66 18.66
N VAL A 182 -9.02 -16.50 18.56
CA VAL A 182 -8.10 -16.18 17.45
C VAL A 182 -6.94 -17.18 17.41
N GLU A 183 -6.28 -17.41 18.54
CA GLU A 183 -5.17 -18.37 18.63
C GLU A 183 -5.62 -19.77 18.21
N LYS A 184 -6.73 -20.25 18.75
CA LYS A 184 -7.27 -21.58 18.45
C LYS A 184 -7.56 -21.76 16.95
N LEU A 185 -8.11 -20.74 16.30
CA LEU A 185 -8.43 -20.79 14.86
C LEU A 185 -7.15 -20.75 14.00
N LEU A 186 -6.19 -19.87 14.33
CA LEU A 186 -4.94 -19.75 13.58
C LEU A 186 -4.02 -20.98 13.69
N ARG A 187 -4.12 -21.74 14.79
CA ARG A 187 -3.38 -22.99 14.97
C ARG A 187 -3.96 -24.18 14.20
N GLN A 188 -5.11 -24.03 13.55
CA GLN A 188 -5.70 -25.13 12.78
C GLN A 188 -4.81 -25.47 11.58
N LYS A 189 -4.51 -26.77 11.44
CA LYS A 189 -3.84 -27.29 10.25
C LYS A 189 -4.89 -27.59 9.20
N ILE A 190 -4.78 -26.94 8.06
CA ILE A 190 -5.67 -27.10 6.92
C ILE A 190 -4.84 -27.66 5.77
N ASP A 191 -5.19 -28.86 5.31
CA ASP A 191 -4.45 -29.55 4.24
C ASP A 191 -4.77 -28.95 2.84
N ASP A 192 -5.99 -28.44 2.65
CA ASP A 192 -6.43 -27.84 1.39
C ASP A 192 -7.27 -26.58 1.63
N TYR A 193 -6.73 -25.44 1.18
CA TYR A 193 -7.38 -24.13 1.26
C TYR A 193 -8.30 -23.81 0.08
N SER A 194 -8.28 -24.61 -1.00
CA SER A 194 -8.91 -24.27 -2.29
C SER A 194 -10.39 -23.91 -2.18
N SER A 195 -11.13 -24.61 -1.32
CA SER A 195 -12.56 -24.41 -1.07
C SER A 195 -12.89 -24.27 0.42
N HIS A 196 -11.90 -23.91 1.24
CA HIS A 196 -12.03 -23.84 2.70
C HIS A 196 -12.24 -22.38 3.17
N PRO A 197 -13.14 -22.12 4.14
CA PRO A 197 -13.36 -20.77 4.67
C PRO A 197 -12.10 -20.12 5.26
N MET A 198 -11.16 -20.95 5.76
CA MET A 198 -9.89 -20.46 6.31
C MET A 198 -9.04 -19.68 5.31
N LYS A 199 -9.25 -19.87 4.00
CA LYS A 199 -8.60 -19.05 2.96
C LYS A 199 -8.84 -17.56 3.15
N TRP A 200 -10.03 -17.19 3.61
CA TRP A 200 -10.39 -15.79 3.86
C TRP A 200 -10.34 -15.44 5.35
N MET A 201 -10.62 -16.41 6.22
CA MET A 201 -10.61 -16.20 7.67
C MET A 201 -9.19 -15.97 8.20
N GLU A 202 -8.18 -16.73 7.75
CA GLU A 202 -6.80 -16.63 8.26
C GLU A 202 -6.20 -15.21 8.17
N PRO A 203 -6.15 -14.55 6.99
CA PRO A 203 -5.65 -13.17 6.92
C PRO A 203 -6.52 -12.18 7.71
N LEU A 204 -7.83 -12.44 7.85
CA LEU A 204 -8.72 -11.59 8.66
C LEU A 204 -8.46 -11.75 10.17
N LEU A 205 -8.16 -12.95 10.65
CA LEU A 205 -7.79 -13.24 12.03
C LEU A 205 -6.41 -12.66 12.39
N ILE A 206 -5.44 -12.73 11.47
CA ILE A 206 -4.13 -12.09 11.66
C ILE A 206 -4.30 -10.58 11.79
N ARG A 207 -5.09 -9.95 10.91
CA ARG A 207 -5.40 -8.52 11.01
C ARG A 207 -6.14 -8.18 12.30
N LEU A 208 -7.05 -9.04 12.76
CA LEU A 208 -7.75 -8.88 14.03
C LEU A 208 -6.77 -8.88 15.21
N ALA A 209 -5.80 -9.79 15.24
CA ALA A 209 -4.77 -9.82 16.27
C ALA A 209 -3.96 -8.51 16.32
N GLY A 210 -3.61 -7.96 15.15
CA GLY A 210 -2.99 -6.65 15.05
C GLY A 210 -3.86 -5.50 15.56
N GLN A 211 -5.11 -5.44 15.14
CA GLN A 211 -6.05 -4.37 15.51
C GLN A 211 -6.43 -4.39 16.99
N ALA A 212 -6.53 -5.57 17.60
CA ALA A 212 -6.77 -5.74 19.04
C ALA A 212 -5.48 -5.73 19.88
N GLN A 213 -4.32 -5.52 19.25
CA GLN A 213 -2.99 -5.46 19.90
C GLN A 213 -2.66 -6.69 20.76
N LEU A 214 -2.93 -7.88 20.23
CA LEU A 214 -2.71 -9.16 20.92
C LEU A 214 -1.23 -9.57 20.87
N GLU A 215 -0.39 -8.93 21.69
CA GLU A 215 1.07 -9.11 21.69
C GLU A 215 1.51 -10.56 21.90
N SER A 216 0.78 -11.33 22.72
CA SER A 216 1.06 -12.75 22.97
C SER A 216 1.07 -13.62 21.70
N LEU A 217 0.37 -13.19 20.65
CA LEU A 217 0.26 -13.91 19.37
C LEU A 217 1.41 -13.59 18.41
N THR A 218 2.33 -12.69 18.77
CA THR A 218 3.49 -12.32 17.94
C THR A 218 4.25 -13.55 17.41
N PRO A 219 4.62 -14.56 18.23
CA PRO A 219 5.33 -15.73 17.71
C PRO A 219 4.51 -16.51 16.67
N LEU A 220 3.20 -16.64 16.88
CA LEU A 220 2.33 -17.34 15.95
C LEU A 220 2.18 -16.58 14.62
N ILE A 221 2.13 -15.25 14.66
CA ILE A 221 2.08 -14.42 13.44
C ILE A 221 3.41 -14.53 12.67
N LEU A 222 4.55 -14.59 13.37
CA LEU A 222 5.85 -14.79 12.74
C LEU A 222 5.99 -16.19 12.12
N ASP A 223 5.50 -17.23 12.80
CA ASP A 223 5.44 -18.59 12.24
C ASP A 223 4.63 -18.58 10.94
N LYS A 224 3.47 -17.88 10.94
CA LYS A 224 2.63 -17.72 9.74
C LYS A 224 3.30 -16.95 8.62
N LEU A 225 4.05 -15.90 8.94
CA LEU A 225 4.82 -15.14 7.94
C LEU A 225 6.00 -15.95 7.36
N ALA A 226 6.50 -16.94 8.09
CA ALA A 226 7.59 -17.80 7.64
C ALA A 226 7.12 -19.00 6.80
N GLU A 227 5.82 -19.34 6.86
CA GLU A 227 5.20 -20.32 5.98
C GLU A 227 5.14 -19.76 4.53
N ASP A 228 5.24 -20.63 3.51
CA ASP A 228 5.10 -20.22 2.09
C ASP A 228 3.63 -19.92 1.77
N CYS A 229 3.19 -18.74 2.24
CA CYS A 229 1.82 -18.28 2.19
C CYS A 229 1.58 -17.29 1.05
N ASP A 230 0.31 -17.16 0.65
CA ASP A 230 -0.14 -16.16 -0.32
C ASP A 230 0.15 -14.73 0.16
N ASP A 231 0.32 -13.79 -0.77
CA ASP A 231 0.66 -12.40 -0.50
C ASP A 231 -0.34 -11.73 0.47
N LEU A 232 -1.61 -12.13 0.42
CA LEU A 232 -2.65 -11.62 1.32
C LEU A 232 -2.35 -11.93 2.80
N VAL A 233 -1.78 -13.10 3.10
CA VAL A 233 -1.41 -13.49 4.47
C VAL A 233 -0.14 -12.75 4.89
N ASN A 234 0.83 -12.62 3.98
CA ASN A 234 2.07 -11.90 4.26
C ASN A 234 1.83 -10.42 4.58
N GLU A 235 0.99 -9.74 3.79
CA GLU A 235 0.53 -8.37 4.05
C GLU A 235 -0.21 -8.26 5.39
N ALA A 236 -1.09 -9.24 5.69
CA ALA A 236 -1.81 -9.27 6.96
C ALA A 236 -0.86 -9.40 8.16
N CYS A 237 0.16 -10.26 8.07
CA CYS A 237 1.18 -10.43 9.11
C CYS A 237 1.99 -9.15 9.32
N ALA A 238 2.47 -8.52 8.25
CA ALA A 238 3.23 -7.28 8.32
C ALA A 238 2.40 -6.13 8.94
N GLU A 239 1.14 -5.97 8.49
CA GLU A 239 0.19 -5.01 9.07
C GLU A 239 -0.04 -5.32 10.56
N ALA A 240 -0.22 -6.58 10.92
CA ALA A 240 -0.54 -6.97 12.29
C ALA A 240 0.61 -6.74 13.27
N LEU A 241 1.84 -7.18 12.91
CA LEU A 241 3.04 -6.96 13.71
C LEU A 241 3.30 -5.47 13.92
N THR A 242 3.15 -4.67 12.86
CA THR A 242 3.28 -3.22 12.92
C THR A 242 2.25 -2.58 13.85
N ARG A 243 1.00 -3.06 13.84
CA ARG A 243 -0.08 -2.56 14.71
C ARG A 243 0.06 -2.97 16.17
N ILE A 244 0.59 -4.16 16.45
CA ILE A 244 0.95 -4.56 17.83
C ILE A 244 1.98 -3.58 18.37
N GLY A 245 3.02 -3.29 17.58
CA GLY A 245 3.83 -2.08 17.76
C GLY A 245 4.71 -2.03 19.02
N THR A 246 4.96 -3.17 19.65
CA THR A 246 5.76 -3.25 20.89
C THR A 246 7.24 -3.52 20.63
N PRO A 247 8.14 -3.22 21.60
CA PRO A 247 9.53 -3.66 21.54
C PRO A 247 9.68 -5.17 21.34
N GLY A 248 8.79 -5.98 21.92
CA GLY A 248 8.81 -7.44 21.78
C GLY A 248 8.64 -7.91 20.33
N VAL A 249 7.84 -7.19 19.52
CA VAL A 249 7.74 -7.46 18.07
C VAL A 249 9.09 -7.27 17.38
N LEU A 250 9.80 -6.19 17.69
CA LEU A 250 11.11 -5.88 17.09
C LEU A 250 12.17 -6.91 17.47
N GLU A 251 12.17 -7.36 18.73
CA GLU A 251 13.05 -8.43 19.21
C GLU A 251 12.75 -9.74 18.48
N ALA A 252 11.48 -10.16 18.45
CA ALA A 252 11.08 -11.41 17.81
C ALA A 252 11.36 -11.41 16.30
N VAL A 253 11.06 -10.30 15.59
CA VAL A 253 11.42 -10.14 14.17
C VAL A 253 12.93 -10.28 13.98
N SER A 254 13.73 -9.58 14.79
CA SER A 254 15.20 -9.62 14.67
C SER A 254 15.79 -11.00 14.96
N GLU A 255 15.17 -11.79 15.83
CA GLU A 255 15.59 -13.17 16.14
C GLU A 255 15.24 -14.14 15.02
N THR A 256 14.07 -14.02 14.39
CA THR A 256 13.62 -14.92 13.32
C THR A 256 14.31 -14.61 11.98
N TYR A 257 14.57 -13.33 11.70
CA TYR A 257 15.04 -12.83 10.39
C TYR A 257 16.24 -13.59 9.79
N PRO A 258 17.34 -13.89 10.51
CA PRO A 258 18.55 -14.48 9.91
C PRO A 258 18.37 -15.87 9.31
N HIS A 259 17.30 -16.57 9.70
CA HIS A 259 17.00 -17.94 9.25
C HIS A 259 15.75 -18.00 8.37
N ALA A 260 15.14 -16.86 8.07
CA ALA A 260 13.85 -16.76 7.43
C ALA A 260 13.95 -16.75 5.89
N PRO A 261 12.88 -17.19 5.19
CA PRO A 261 12.82 -17.11 3.73
C PRO A 261 12.83 -15.65 3.23
N HIS A 262 13.06 -15.48 1.92
CA HIS A 262 13.14 -14.17 1.28
C HIS A 262 11.88 -13.31 1.47
N HIS A 263 10.67 -13.87 1.30
CA HIS A 263 9.42 -13.12 1.49
C HIS A 263 9.30 -12.60 2.92
N PHE A 264 9.62 -13.42 3.93
CA PHE A 264 9.59 -13.01 5.33
C PHE A 264 10.46 -11.78 5.54
N ARG A 265 11.70 -11.78 5.02
CA ARG A 265 12.65 -10.67 5.21
C ARG A 265 12.17 -9.36 4.56
N ILE A 266 11.38 -9.44 3.49
CA ILE A 266 10.73 -8.26 2.89
C ILE A 266 9.62 -7.74 3.82
N TYR A 267 8.64 -8.58 4.15
CA TYR A 267 7.45 -8.15 4.89
C TYR A 267 7.75 -7.81 6.36
N ALA A 268 8.71 -8.50 6.99
CA ALA A 268 9.15 -8.23 8.35
C ALA A 268 9.96 -6.92 8.48
N SER A 269 10.24 -6.23 7.37
CA SER A 269 10.81 -4.87 7.41
C SER A 269 9.79 -3.80 7.82
N GLU A 270 8.48 -4.03 7.64
CA GLU A 270 7.45 -3.04 7.99
C GLU A 270 7.45 -2.68 9.49
N PRO A 271 7.51 -3.64 10.44
CA PRO A 271 7.66 -3.31 11.85
C PRO A 271 8.92 -2.47 12.13
N LEU A 272 10.05 -2.76 11.47
CA LEU A 272 11.29 -1.99 11.63
C LEU A 272 11.16 -0.57 11.06
N GLU A 273 10.36 -0.39 10.01
CA GLU A 273 10.09 0.91 9.40
C GLU A 273 9.15 1.76 10.26
N TYR A 274 8.06 1.17 10.75
CA TYR A 274 6.95 1.92 11.30
C TYR A 274 6.90 1.96 12.83
N ILE A 275 7.48 1.00 13.54
CA ILE A 275 7.60 1.06 15.01
C ILE A 275 8.70 2.06 15.37
N ARG A 276 8.29 3.24 15.82
CA ARG A 276 9.19 4.38 16.07
C ARG A 276 9.95 4.23 17.37
N SER A 277 11.15 3.66 17.32
CA SER A 277 12.00 3.53 18.51
C SER A 277 13.48 3.53 18.18
N ASP A 278 14.34 3.86 19.15
CA ASP A 278 15.78 3.66 19.01
C ASP A 278 16.12 2.16 18.88
N LEU A 279 15.30 1.27 19.46
CA LEU A 279 15.42 -0.18 19.29
C LEU A 279 15.22 -0.60 17.82
N ALA A 280 14.25 -0.02 17.10
CA ALA A 280 14.06 -0.30 15.68
C ALA A 280 15.29 0.10 14.86
N VAL A 281 15.92 1.24 15.18
CA VAL A 281 17.18 1.69 14.56
C VAL A 281 18.30 0.68 14.84
N GLU A 282 18.47 0.28 16.11
CA GLU A 282 19.47 -0.71 16.51
C GLU A 282 19.31 -2.04 15.75
N LYS A 283 18.10 -2.62 15.76
CA LYS A 283 17.82 -3.90 15.09
C LYS A 283 18.00 -3.79 13.59
N CYS A 284 17.51 -2.73 12.96
CA CYS A 284 17.62 -2.56 11.52
C CYS A 284 19.08 -2.40 11.07
N LEU A 285 19.92 -1.67 11.83
CA LEU A 285 21.37 -1.61 11.58
C LEU A 285 22.02 -2.99 11.69
N HIS A 286 21.71 -3.74 12.75
CA HIS A 286 22.26 -5.07 12.99
C HIS A 286 21.90 -6.07 11.87
N LEU A 287 20.65 -6.04 11.40
CA LEU A 287 20.19 -6.87 10.29
C LEU A 287 20.83 -6.45 8.96
N LEU A 288 20.99 -5.14 8.73
CA LEU A 288 21.62 -4.62 7.51
C LEU A 288 23.09 -5.05 7.38
N GLU A 289 23.83 -5.15 8.49
CA GLU A 289 25.22 -5.63 8.50
C GLU A 289 25.35 -7.11 8.07
N GLN A 290 24.30 -7.91 8.27
CA GLN A 290 24.29 -9.33 7.97
C GLN A 290 23.67 -9.66 6.62
N GLU A 291 22.78 -8.78 6.13
CA GLU A 291 22.06 -8.97 4.88
C GLU A 291 23.01 -8.90 3.68
N LYS A 292 22.87 -9.85 2.76
CA LYS A 292 23.71 -10.00 1.56
C LYS A 292 22.96 -9.65 0.29
N GLU A 293 21.63 -9.70 0.33
CA GLU A 293 20.79 -9.43 -0.82
C GLU A 293 20.53 -7.94 -0.95
N ARG A 294 21.04 -7.35 -2.03
CA ARG A 294 21.03 -5.90 -2.25
C ARG A 294 19.62 -5.29 -2.22
N GLY A 295 18.62 -5.97 -2.77
CA GLY A 295 17.24 -5.51 -2.72
C GLY A 295 16.75 -5.36 -1.28
N ILE A 296 17.03 -6.34 -0.43
CA ILE A 296 16.64 -6.30 0.99
C ILE A 296 17.50 -5.28 1.78
N GLN A 297 18.78 -5.12 1.45
CA GLN A 297 19.60 -4.04 2.02
C GLN A 297 18.98 -2.66 1.77
N ILE A 298 18.44 -2.43 0.57
CA ILE A 298 17.75 -1.18 0.20
C ILE A 298 16.46 -1.01 1.03
N VAL A 299 15.70 -2.09 1.24
CA VAL A 299 14.50 -2.09 2.09
C VAL A 299 14.84 -1.72 3.54
N LEU A 300 15.85 -2.36 4.14
CA LEU A 300 16.31 -2.05 5.50
C LEU A 300 16.86 -0.62 5.62
N ALA A 301 17.64 -0.16 4.63
CA ALA A 301 18.11 1.23 4.60
C ALA A 301 16.94 2.24 4.48
N THR A 302 15.89 1.90 3.75
CA THR A 302 14.67 2.69 3.65
C THR A 302 13.96 2.76 5.01
N ALA A 303 13.81 1.62 5.70
CA ALA A 303 13.26 1.57 7.06
C ALA A 303 14.06 2.45 8.04
N LEU A 304 15.39 2.41 7.97
CA LEU A 304 16.27 3.28 8.79
C LEU A 304 16.05 4.77 8.51
N LEU A 305 15.94 5.17 7.24
CA LEU A 305 15.67 6.57 6.87
C LEU A 305 14.28 7.03 7.33
N SER A 306 13.30 6.13 7.32
CA SER A 306 11.97 6.40 7.85
C SER A 306 11.99 6.67 9.36
N GLN A 307 12.97 6.16 10.12
CA GLN A 307 13.13 6.44 11.55
C GLN A 307 13.69 7.86 11.85
N PHE A 308 14.14 8.60 10.84
CA PHE A 308 14.85 9.89 10.97
C PHE A 308 16.03 9.83 11.95
N ALA A 309 16.83 8.77 11.87
CA ALA A 309 18.03 8.57 12.67
C ALA A 309 19.30 8.93 11.87
N THR A 310 20.24 9.65 12.49
CA THR A 310 21.51 10.04 11.84
C THR A 310 22.30 8.81 11.37
N GLU A 311 22.23 7.71 12.10
CA GLU A 311 22.86 6.43 11.77
C GLU A 311 22.34 5.87 10.43
N GLY A 312 21.06 6.11 10.12
CA GLY A 312 20.43 5.70 8.86
C GLY A 312 20.99 6.43 7.63
N ILE A 313 21.44 7.69 7.79
CA ILE A 313 22.03 8.49 6.70
C ILE A 313 23.29 7.80 6.17
N GLU A 314 24.24 7.48 7.06
CA GLU A 314 25.50 6.87 6.65
C GLU A 314 25.31 5.42 6.18
N ALA A 315 24.38 4.68 6.79
CA ALA A 315 24.04 3.33 6.35
C ALA A 315 23.50 3.32 4.90
N ALA A 316 22.53 4.18 4.58
CA ALA A 316 21.99 4.31 3.23
C ALA A 316 23.04 4.84 2.24
N ARG A 317 23.84 5.83 2.64
CA ARG A 317 24.91 6.41 1.82
C ARG A 317 25.94 5.36 1.38
N LYS A 318 26.37 4.47 2.28
CA LYS A 318 27.32 3.38 1.97
C LYS A 318 26.83 2.42 0.90
N LEU A 319 25.51 2.18 0.81
CA LEU A 319 24.93 1.31 -0.23
C LEU A 319 24.91 1.95 -1.62
N LEU A 320 25.02 3.28 -1.69
CA LEU A 320 24.87 4.06 -2.93
C LEU A 320 26.21 4.47 -3.53
N ILE A 321 27.24 4.71 -2.71
CA ILE A 321 28.54 5.19 -3.18
C ILE A 321 29.24 4.13 -4.03
N GLY A 322 29.80 4.56 -5.16
CA GLY A 322 30.62 3.70 -6.03
C GLY A 322 29.80 2.76 -6.92
N HIS A 323 28.47 2.89 -6.93
CA HIS A 323 27.56 2.07 -7.71
C HIS A 323 26.80 2.89 -8.75
N GLU A 324 26.53 2.28 -9.91
CA GLU A 324 25.54 2.80 -10.84
C GLU A 324 24.14 2.59 -10.24
N LEU A 325 23.33 3.65 -10.23
CA LEU A 325 22.03 3.61 -9.57
C LEU A 325 20.95 3.10 -10.54
N ASP A 326 20.46 1.90 -10.25
CA ASP A 326 19.21 1.35 -10.79
C ASP A 326 17.97 2.04 -10.19
N PHE A 327 16.77 1.57 -10.56
CA PHE A 327 15.51 2.14 -10.11
C PHE A 327 15.38 2.17 -8.57
N GLU A 328 15.66 1.05 -7.91
CA GLU A 328 15.54 0.91 -6.46
C GLU A 328 16.57 1.79 -5.73
N SER A 329 17.82 1.79 -6.21
CA SER A 329 18.91 2.59 -5.65
C SER A 329 18.66 4.09 -5.83
N ARG A 330 18.04 4.52 -6.95
CA ARG A 330 17.59 5.92 -7.11
C ARG A 330 16.48 6.27 -6.13
N GLY A 331 15.55 5.34 -5.89
CA GLY A 331 14.52 5.48 -4.85
C GLY A 331 15.15 5.73 -3.47
N LEU A 332 16.13 4.91 -3.07
CA LEU A 332 16.87 5.08 -1.82
C LEU A 332 17.64 6.41 -1.77
N ARG A 333 18.33 6.79 -2.86
CA ARG A 333 19.02 8.09 -2.96
C ARG A 333 18.07 9.25 -2.73
N ASN A 334 16.92 9.26 -3.39
CA ASN A 334 15.94 10.34 -3.26
C ASN A 334 15.41 10.40 -1.81
N ASN A 335 15.08 9.25 -1.24
CA ASN A 335 14.65 9.16 0.15
C ASN A 335 15.71 9.67 1.13
N LEU A 336 16.99 9.35 0.91
CA LEU A 336 18.12 9.82 1.70
C LEU A 336 18.26 11.34 1.62
N VAL A 337 18.23 11.89 0.41
CA VAL A 337 18.33 13.34 0.18
C VAL A 337 17.19 14.09 0.87
N ASP A 338 15.95 13.62 0.74
CA ASP A 338 14.79 14.24 1.40
C ASP A 338 14.86 14.12 2.93
N THR A 339 15.34 12.98 3.44
CA THR A 339 15.56 12.77 4.89
C THR A 339 16.58 13.78 5.42
N CYS A 340 17.70 13.93 4.73
CA CYS A 340 18.76 14.87 5.05
C CYS A 340 18.28 16.33 5.04
N ARG A 341 17.40 16.70 4.10
CA ARG A 341 16.78 18.04 4.07
C ARG A 341 15.98 18.35 5.33
N ILE A 342 15.18 17.39 5.80
CA ILE A 342 14.36 17.56 7.00
C ILE A 342 15.22 17.54 8.27
N MET A 343 16.26 16.71 8.30
CA MET A 343 17.18 16.61 9.44
C MET A 343 18.21 17.73 9.50
N GLU A 344 18.37 18.51 8.43
CA GLU A 344 19.43 19.51 8.25
C GLU A 344 20.85 18.91 8.37
N GLU A 345 21.01 17.67 7.94
CA GLU A 345 22.25 16.90 7.99
C GLU A 345 22.78 16.67 6.57
N TRP A 346 24.07 16.89 6.34
CA TRP A 346 24.65 16.85 4.99
C TRP A 346 25.84 15.91 4.90
N PHE A 347 26.01 15.29 3.72
CA PHE A 347 27.11 14.39 3.40
C PHE A 347 27.82 14.84 2.11
N PRO A 348 29.06 14.37 1.83
CA PRO A 348 29.88 14.93 0.74
C PRO A 348 29.22 14.95 -0.65
N GLU A 349 28.44 13.92 -0.99
CA GLU A 349 27.78 13.78 -2.29
C GLU A 349 26.42 14.49 -2.37
N TYR A 350 25.95 15.09 -1.27
CA TYR A 350 24.58 15.57 -1.12
C TYR A 350 24.16 16.56 -2.21
N ASP A 351 24.94 17.61 -2.45
CA ASP A 351 24.60 18.64 -3.44
C ASP A 351 24.52 18.07 -4.86
N LYS A 352 25.41 17.14 -5.18
CA LYS A 352 25.40 16.45 -6.47
C LYS A 352 24.13 15.59 -6.58
N TRP A 353 23.85 14.75 -5.59
CA TRP A 353 22.68 13.86 -5.64
C TRP A 353 21.36 14.61 -5.65
N LYS A 354 21.28 15.75 -4.95
CA LYS A 354 20.16 16.69 -5.01
C LYS A 354 19.97 17.27 -6.41
N MET A 355 21.06 17.65 -7.08
CA MET A 355 20.99 18.17 -8.45
C MET A 355 20.57 17.07 -9.43
N ASP A 356 21.17 15.88 -9.32
CA ASP A 356 20.87 14.72 -10.17
C ASP A 356 19.39 14.33 -10.02
N GLU A 357 18.87 14.23 -8.80
CA GLU A 357 17.46 13.99 -8.50
C GLU A 357 16.55 15.03 -9.16
N LYS A 358 16.89 16.32 -9.04
CA LYS A 358 16.10 17.41 -9.63
C LYS A 358 16.04 17.29 -11.15
N VAL A 359 17.17 17.07 -11.81
CA VAL A 359 17.25 16.90 -13.27
C VAL A 359 16.45 15.68 -13.71
N GLU A 360 16.65 14.54 -13.07
CA GLU A 360 15.94 13.30 -13.38
C GLU A 360 14.41 13.45 -13.22
N ARG A 361 13.97 14.21 -12.21
CA ARG A 361 12.55 14.50 -11.97
C ARG A 361 11.97 15.40 -13.06
N GLU A 362 12.67 16.47 -13.44
CA GLU A 362 12.24 17.36 -14.52
C GLU A 362 12.16 16.62 -15.86
N GLU A 363 13.13 15.75 -16.16
CA GLU A 363 13.11 14.87 -17.33
C GLU A 363 11.93 13.89 -17.29
N HIS A 364 11.68 13.27 -16.13
CA HIS A 364 10.55 12.36 -15.94
C HIS A 364 9.21 13.07 -16.16
N GLN A 365 9.01 14.23 -15.53
CA GLN A 365 7.78 15.03 -15.67
C GLN A 365 7.57 15.46 -17.12
N LYS A 366 8.63 15.94 -17.79
CA LYS A 366 8.57 16.29 -19.21
C LYS A 366 8.15 15.07 -20.05
N ARG A 367 8.73 13.91 -19.79
CA ARG A 367 8.43 12.68 -20.53
C ARG A 367 7.01 12.17 -20.29
N VAL A 368 6.52 12.24 -19.05
CA VAL A 368 5.13 11.90 -18.72
C VAL A 368 4.17 12.83 -19.45
N LYS A 369 4.45 14.14 -19.48
CA LYS A 369 3.63 15.12 -20.20
C LYS A 369 3.64 14.92 -21.72
N GLU A 370 4.77 14.56 -22.30
CA GLU A 370 4.87 14.20 -23.73
C GLU A 370 4.04 12.96 -24.09
N LEU A 371 3.82 12.06 -23.13
CA LEU A 371 3.13 10.79 -23.30
C LEU A 371 1.71 10.80 -22.69
N GLU A 372 1.21 11.94 -22.22
CA GLU A 372 -0.07 12.03 -21.50
C GLU A 372 -1.25 11.47 -22.32
N ASP A 373 -1.23 11.71 -23.64
CA ASP A 373 -2.21 11.19 -24.60
C ASP A 373 -1.83 9.82 -25.22
N ASP A 374 -0.74 9.18 -24.76
CA ASP A 374 -0.26 7.87 -25.23
C ASP A 374 -0.12 6.85 -24.08
N PRO A 375 -1.21 6.15 -23.71
CA PRO A 375 -1.20 5.14 -22.67
C PRO A 375 -0.19 4.01 -22.91
N ALA A 376 0.04 3.62 -24.18
CA ALA A 376 0.98 2.56 -24.51
C ALA A 376 2.43 3.03 -24.34
N GLY A 377 2.72 4.27 -24.74
CA GLY A 377 4.00 4.93 -24.50
C GLY A 377 4.31 5.10 -23.01
N LEU A 378 3.32 5.47 -22.19
CA LEU A 378 3.47 5.55 -20.73
C LEU A 378 3.80 4.19 -20.11
N ILE A 379 3.11 3.12 -20.52
CA ILE A 379 3.42 1.76 -20.04
C ILE A 379 4.83 1.35 -20.44
N LYS A 380 5.23 1.62 -21.70
CA LYS A 380 6.58 1.33 -22.19
C LYS A 380 7.64 2.10 -21.38
N PHE A 381 7.41 3.39 -21.15
CA PHE A 381 8.32 4.22 -20.36
C PHE A 381 8.45 3.73 -18.92
N ALA A 382 7.35 3.32 -18.29
CA ALA A 382 7.36 2.71 -16.96
C ALA A 382 8.20 1.42 -16.94
N LEU A 383 8.02 0.54 -17.93
CA LEU A 383 8.79 -0.71 -18.05
C LEU A 383 10.29 -0.45 -18.25
N GLU A 384 10.66 0.53 -19.07
CA GLU A 384 12.07 0.92 -19.27
C GLU A 384 12.71 1.42 -17.98
N LYS A 385 11.98 2.18 -17.17
CA LYS A 385 12.47 2.65 -15.86
C LYS A 385 12.62 1.51 -14.86
N LEU A 386 11.66 0.58 -14.81
CA LEU A 386 11.71 -0.57 -13.90
C LEU A 386 12.83 -1.56 -14.26
N THR A 387 13.05 -1.79 -15.57
CA THR A 387 14.00 -2.82 -16.04
C THR A 387 15.40 -2.29 -16.31
N GLY A 388 15.59 -0.96 -16.37
CA GLY A 388 16.84 -0.31 -16.78
C GLY A 388 17.24 -0.58 -18.24
N LYS A 389 16.42 -1.32 -19.01
CA LYS A 389 16.68 -1.65 -20.41
C LYS A 389 15.91 -0.68 -21.29
N SER A 390 16.63 0.23 -21.95
CA SER A 390 16.04 1.01 -23.03
C SER A 390 15.69 0.08 -24.19
N THR A 391 14.42 0.05 -24.60
CA THR A 391 14.05 -0.56 -25.88
C THR A 391 14.22 0.47 -26.99
N THR A 392 15.43 1.00 -27.10
CA THR A 392 15.94 1.49 -28.38
C THR A 392 16.16 0.27 -29.25
N THR A 393 15.25 0.02 -30.18
CA THR A 393 15.50 -0.86 -31.31
C THR A 393 16.74 -0.31 -32.02
N GLN A 394 17.89 -0.92 -31.77
CA GLN A 394 19.04 -0.80 -32.65
C GLN A 394 18.61 -1.36 -34.01
N THR A 395 18.51 -0.48 -34.99
CA THR A 395 18.61 -0.85 -36.40
C THR A 395 20.00 -1.40 -36.65
N GLU A 396 20.12 -2.70 -36.93
CA GLU A 396 21.34 -3.29 -37.47
C GLU A 396 20.99 -4.51 -38.38
N PRO A 397 21.88 -4.90 -39.31
CA PRO A 397 21.63 -4.76 -40.74
C PRO A 397 21.31 -6.08 -41.47
N ASP A 398 20.92 -5.89 -42.74
CA ASP A 398 20.62 -6.88 -43.78
C ASP A 398 21.23 -8.28 -43.63
N THR A 399 20.35 -9.27 -43.63
CA THR A 399 20.62 -10.63 -44.11
C THR A 399 19.42 -11.13 -44.93
N PRO A 400 19.63 -12.04 -45.88
CA PRO A 400 19.24 -11.80 -47.27
C PRO A 400 17.77 -12.06 -47.55
N VAL A 401 17.25 -11.23 -48.45
CA VAL A 401 15.95 -11.36 -49.12
C VAL A 401 15.85 -12.73 -49.81
N PHE A 402 14.93 -13.57 -49.34
CA PHE A 402 14.37 -14.66 -50.14
C PHE A 402 13.13 -14.15 -50.89
N PRO A 403 12.92 -14.59 -52.15
CA PRO A 403 12.03 -13.92 -53.08
C PRO A 403 10.55 -14.10 -52.72
N ASN A 404 9.81 -13.02 -52.96
CA ASN A 404 8.35 -12.90 -52.86
C ASN A 404 7.60 -14.07 -53.51
N THR A 405 6.76 -14.72 -52.71
CA THR A 405 5.52 -15.36 -53.18
C THR A 405 4.36 -14.70 -52.44
N PRO A 406 3.38 -14.09 -53.13
CA PRO A 406 2.31 -13.35 -52.46
C PRO A 406 1.30 -14.31 -51.84
N SER A 407 1.49 -14.65 -50.56
CA SER A 407 0.41 -15.24 -49.75
C SER A 407 -0.48 -14.11 -49.23
N LYS A 408 -1.63 -13.97 -49.86
CA LYS A 408 -2.75 -13.12 -49.43
C LYS A 408 -3.23 -13.63 -48.06
N ILE A 409 -2.69 -13.12 -46.95
CA ILE A 409 -3.34 -13.28 -45.65
C ILE A 409 -4.49 -12.28 -45.64
N GLU A 410 -5.66 -12.76 -46.07
CA GLU A 410 -6.92 -12.03 -45.93
C GLU A 410 -7.11 -11.63 -44.47
N ARG A 411 -7.35 -10.33 -44.25
CA ARG A 411 -7.82 -9.82 -42.96
C ARG A 411 -9.14 -10.53 -42.64
N LYS A 412 -9.09 -11.59 -41.82
CA LYS A 412 -10.30 -12.22 -41.30
C LYS A 412 -11.10 -11.14 -40.58
N GLN A 413 -12.33 -10.91 -41.05
CA GLN A 413 -13.30 -10.04 -40.39
C GLN A 413 -13.37 -10.43 -38.91
N LYS A 414 -13.22 -9.44 -38.02
CA LYS A 414 -13.45 -9.64 -36.59
C LYS A 414 -14.92 -9.99 -36.40
N VAL A 415 -15.21 -11.25 -36.06
CA VAL A 415 -16.57 -11.69 -35.77
C VAL A 415 -17.04 -11.03 -34.47
N GLY A 416 -18.23 -10.41 -34.49
CA GLY A 416 -18.78 -9.76 -33.31
C GLY A 416 -19.15 -10.78 -32.23
N ARG A 417 -18.94 -10.45 -30.96
CA ARG A 417 -19.20 -11.36 -29.80
C ARG A 417 -20.62 -11.98 -29.83
N ASN A 418 -21.60 -11.27 -30.39
CA ASN A 418 -23.00 -11.71 -30.46
C ASN A 418 -23.40 -12.34 -31.81
N ASP A 419 -22.50 -12.38 -32.79
CA ASP A 419 -22.76 -12.95 -34.12
C ASP A 419 -22.79 -14.48 -34.09
N PRO A 420 -23.43 -15.16 -35.06
CA PRO A 420 -23.36 -16.61 -35.18
C PRO A 420 -21.92 -17.11 -35.25
N CYS A 421 -21.61 -18.18 -34.52
CA CYS A 421 -20.26 -18.68 -34.40
C CYS A 421 -19.77 -19.26 -35.74
N PRO A 422 -18.57 -18.87 -36.22
CA PRO A 422 -18.06 -19.31 -37.51
C PRO A 422 -17.68 -20.81 -37.56
N CYS A 423 -17.72 -21.52 -36.43
CA CYS A 423 -17.58 -22.99 -36.43
C CYS A 423 -18.81 -23.75 -36.94
N GLY A 424 -19.90 -23.04 -37.27
CA GLY A 424 -21.12 -23.63 -37.83
C GLY A 424 -22.11 -24.17 -36.80
N SER A 425 -21.91 -23.90 -35.50
CA SER A 425 -22.80 -24.38 -34.43
C SER A 425 -24.18 -23.72 -34.40
N GLY A 426 -24.37 -22.60 -35.10
CA GLY A 426 -25.62 -21.82 -35.10
C GLY A 426 -25.86 -20.99 -33.82
N ILE A 427 -24.94 -21.01 -32.85
CA ILE A 427 -25.04 -20.27 -31.57
C ILE A 427 -24.14 -19.02 -31.59
N LYS A 428 -24.42 -18.00 -30.76
CA LYS A 428 -23.61 -16.77 -30.67
C LYS A 428 -22.14 -17.05 -30.29
N TYR A 429 -21.18 -16.37 -30.94
CA TYR A 429 -19.73 -16.58 -30.81
C TYR A 429 -19.24 -16.56 -29.35
N LYS A 430 -19.74 -15.64 -28.52
CA LYS A 430 -19.38 -15.54 -27.09
C LYS A 430 -19.74 -16.77 -26.25
N LYS A 431 -20.72 -17.56 -26.69
CA LYS A 431 -21.18 -18.76 -25.96
C LYS A 431 -20.60 -20.06 -26.54
N CYS A 432 -19.74 -19.96 -27.55
CA CYS A 432 -19.17 -21.10 -28.25
C CYS A 432 -17.63 -21.01 -28.21
N CYS A 433 -16.96 -20.77 -29.34
CA CYS A 433 -15.51 -20.82 -29.42
C CYS A 433 -14.78 -19.77 -28.58
N LEU A 434 -15.41 -18.66 -28.19
CA LEU A 434 -14.76 -17.66 -27.34
C LEU A 434 -14.53 -18.16 -25.90
N ASN A 435 -15.41 -19.01 -25.37
CA ASN A 435 -15.29 -19.56 -24.02
C ASN A 435 -14.53 -20.90 -23.98
N GLN A 436 -14.29 -21.54 -25.12
CA GLN A 436 -13.52 -22.81 -25.19
C GLN A 436 -12.00 -22.59 -25.27
N LEU A 437 -11.52 -21.38 -25.53
CA LEU A 437 -10.10 -21.02 -25.49
C LEU A 437 -9.50 -21.02 -24.07
N GLY A 438 -10.31 -21.29 -23.04
CA GLY A 438 -9.87 -21.41 -21.65
C GLY A 438 -9.68 -22.84 -21.13
N ASN A 439 -9.86 -23.87 -21.95
CA ASN A 439 -9.76 -25.29 -21.55
C ASN A 439 -8.99 -26.14 -22.59
N ASP A 440 -7.76 -25.76 -22.94
CA ASP A 440 -6.88 -26.63 -23.74
C ASP A 440 -5.96 -27.46 -22.82
N PRO A 441 -6.03 -28.80 -22.80
CA PRO A 441 -5.22 -29.65 -21.92
C PRO A 441 -3.73 -29.78 -22.31
N LEU A 442 -3.27 -29.08 -23.35
CA LEU A 442 -1.90 -29.19 -23.87
C LEU A 442 -0.93 -28.11 -23.37
N LEU A 443 -1.31 -27.35 -22.34
CA LEU A 443 -0.42 -26.48 -21.58
C LEU A 443 -0.58 -26.77 -20.08
N ASN A 444 -0.02 -27.91 -19.65
CA ASN A 444 0.48 -28.14 -18.29
C ASN A 444 1.80 -28.91 -18.39
#